data_AF-A9BZ69-F1
#
_entry.id   AF-A9BZ69-F1
#
_cell.length_a   1.000
_cell.length_b   1.000
_cell.length_c   1.000
_cell.angle_alpha   90.00
_cell.angle_beta   90.00
_cell.angle_gamma   90.00
#
_symmetry.space_group_name_H-M   'P 1'
#
loop_
_entity.id
_entity.type
_entity.pdbx_description
1 polymer ?
#
loop_
_entity_poly.entity_id
_entity_poly.type
_entity_poly.pdbx_seq_one_letter_code
_entity_poly.pdbx_strand_id
1 'polypeptide(L)'
;MKNLLTRLKTAFSKPAPEPARQQEHPQNEHQPHEPQSDAAEDEVLINAYCTVWDLPALDFAHTLAGRRDLADPELAPHLSGFVGYVLGRGDGQMTRNRYHAMRHIQRVQQHLSLGIAPAQLDAFAGWAQRANAIAFLTDGSIRDPQGRILLDASGAEPDDQAALPYPRQAWQRKQRSEQVLAQRGFTPAASLPPLISEPELRMRAPDEIAARAFALLAVAVRAESLNDALNETLNSGEPLTPEQLFQRLPAAQAALTPNEREFMATAQPSEEAIAKFGWRYEAAYLLEWALGLVDALPFPDAICDVPLTSRTLLQAGDLQGALHAARMRPDSEILDALDQHYRLHWIVRQAQVQQQPAPAGLNADVLMERHHALNWLVLFEGNDWDDVDTPT
;
A
#
# COMPACT_ATOMS: atom_id res chain seq x y z
N MET A 1 -24.90 -20.02 8.92
CA MET A 1 -25.17 -19.88 7.47
C MET A 1 -26.63 -20.11 7.02
N LYS A 2 -27.51 -20.84 7.75
CA LYS A 2 -28.86 -21.21 7.26
C LYS A 2 -29.93 -20.10 7.09
N ASN A 3 -29.74 -18.87 7.58
CA ASN A 3 -30.83 -17.87 7.68
C ASN A 3 -30.61 -16.56 6.90
N LEU A 4 -29.51 -16.41 6.16
CA LEU A 4 -29.20 -15.15 5.46
C LEU A 4 -29.91 -15.06 4.09
N LEU A 5 -29.92 -16.16 3.33
CA LEU A 5 -30.56 -16.27 2.01
C LEU A 5 -32.09 -16.12 2.06
N THR A 6 -32.72 -16.48 3.18
CA THR A 6 -34.18 -16.46 3.35
C THR A 6 -34.71 -15.05 3.68
N ARG A 7 -33.88 -14.18 4.27
CA ARG A 7 -34.28 -12.83 4.74
C ARG A 7 -34.13 -11.75 3.67
N LEU A 8 -33.38 -12.01 2.60
CA LEU A 8 -33.16 -11.06 1.50
C LEU A 8 -34.29 -11.05 0.46
N LYS A 9 -35.41 -11.76 0.68
CA LYS A 9 -36.50 -11.93 -0.30
C LYS A 9 -37.67 -10.94 -0.16
N THR A 10 -37.74 -10.10 0.87
CA THR A 10 -39.00 -9.40 1.24
C THR A 10 -38.98 -7.86 1.25
N ALA A 11 -37.92 -7.20 0.77
CA ALA A 11 -37.86 -5.73 0.74
C ALA A 11 -37.63 -5.21 -0.69
N PHE A 12 -38.61 -5.38 -1.57
CA PHE A 12 -38.52 -4.98 -2.99
C PHE A 12 -39.82 -4.32 -3.44
N SER A 13 -39.85 -2.99 -3.57
CA SER A 13 -40.81 -2.29 -4.43
C SER A 13 -40.46 -0.80 -4.64
N LYS A 14 -39.92 -0.54 -5.84
CA LYS A 14 -40.01 0.65 -6.73
C LYS A 14 -38.99 1.80 -6.65
N PRO A 15 -38.65 2.38 -7.83
CA PRO A 15 -37.39 3.11 -8.09
C PRO A 15 -37.56 4.62 -8.31
N ALA A 16 -36.43 5.33 -8.26
CA ALA A 16 -36.30 6.77 -8.54
C ALA A 16 -35.70 7.05 -9.94
N PRO A 17 -35.85 8.27 -10.49
CA PRO A 17 -35.42 8.62 -11.84
C PRO A 17 -34.06 9.34 -11.92
N GLU A 18 -33.51 9.32 -13.15
CA GLU A 18 -32.17 9.73 -13.60
C GLU A 18 -31.87 11.26 -13.65
N PRO A 19 -30.56 11.63 -13.81
CA PRO A 19 -30.01 12.93 -13.47
C PRO A 19 -29.82 13.90 -14.67
N ALA A 20 -29.46 15.15 -14.36
CA ALA A 20 -29.14 16.18 -15.36
C ALA A 20 -27.73 16.79 -15.17
N ARG A 21 -26.95 16.63 -16.25
CA ARG A 21 -25.89 17.43 -16.89
C ARG A 21 -24.98 18.41 -16.13
N GLN A 22 -23.72 18.31 -16.58
CA GLN A 22 -22.54 19.14 -16.40
C GLN A 22 -22.69 20.58 -16.92
N GLN A 23 -21.88 21.48 -16.35
CA GLN A 23 -21.41 22.73 -16.98
C GLN A 23 -19.91 22.91 -16.72
N GLU A 24 -19.25 23.53 -17.69
CA GLU A 24 -17.81 23.61 -17.93
C GLU A 24 -17.26 25.04 -17.76
N HIS A 25 -15.95 25.11 -17.47
CA HIS A 25 -14.94 26.16 -17.75
C HIS A 25 -14.91 27.45 -16.88
N PRO A 26 -13.78 28.21 -16.77
CA PRO A 26 -12.53 28.18 -17.54
C PRO A 26 -11.18 28.32 -16.74
N GLN A 27 -10.09 28.33 -17.52
CA GLN A 27 -8.67 28.54 -17.21
C GLN A 27 -8.29 29.98 -16.73
N ASN A 28 -7.22 30.08 -15.94
CA ASN A 28 -6.13 31.10 -15.90
C ASN A 28 -5.27 30.77 -14.64
N GLU A 29 -3.97 31.03 -14.49
CA GLU A 29 -3.07 32.05 -15.03
C GLU A 29 -1.61 31.69 -14.66
N HIS A 30 -0.66 32.29 -15.38
CA HIS A 30 0.80 32.19 -15.18
C HIS A 30 1.29 32.60 -13.79
N GLN A 31 2.35 31.93 -13.31
CA GLN A 31 3.18 32.41 -12.19
C GLN A 31 4.61 32.74 -12.64
N PRO A 32 5.27 33.75 -12.04
CA PRO A 32 6.49 34.34 -12.57
C PRO A 32 7.76 33.60 -12.15
N HIS A 33 8.74 33.61 -13.05
CA HIS A 33 10.13 33.22 -12.81
C HIS A 33 10.84 34.17 -11.82
N GLU A 34 11.49 33.61 -10.80
CA GLU A 34 12.51 34.29 -10.00
C GLU A 34 13.93 33.88 -10.45
N PRO A 35 14.95 34.74 -10.26
CA PRO A 35 16.21 34.66 -10.96
C PRO A 35 17.20 33.69 -10.31
N GLN A 36 17.82 32.86 -11.14
CA GLN A 36 18.97 32.00 -10.81
C GLN A 36 20.18 32.86 -10.41
N SER A 37 20.74 32.63 -9.22
CA SER A 37 22.08 33.10 -8.85
C SER A 37 23.12 32.07 -9.27
N ASP A 38 24.19 32.55 -9.90
CA ASP A 38 25.37 31.76 -10.27
C ASP A 38 25.90 30.91 -9.11
N ALA A 39 26.13 29.62 -9.36
CA ALA A 39 26.71 28.70 -8.39
C ALA A 39 28.12 29.16 -7.98
N ALA A 40 28.35 29.32 -6.68
CA ALA A 40 29.69 29.60 -6.16
C ALA A 40 30.62 28.41 -6.45
N GLU A 41 31.85 28.67 -6.89
CA GLU A 41 32.82 27.68 -7.43
C GLU A 41 33.20 26.51 -6.48
N ASP A 42 32.72 26.51 -5.23
CA ASP A 42 33.01 25.49 -4.20
C ASP A 42 31.78 24.70 -3.71
N GLU A 43 30.62 24.80 -4.36
CA GLU A 43 29.42 24.06 -3.95
C GLU A 43 29.43 22.59 -4.39
N VAL A 44 29.02 21.70 -3.48
CA VAL A 44 28.71 20.30 -3.79
C VAL A 44 27.27 20.22 -4.26
N LEU A 45 27.05 19.72 -5.48
CA LEU A 45 25.70 19.44 -5.99
C LEU A 45 25.18 18.12 -5.41
N ILE A 46 24.05 18.20 -4.69
CA ILE A 46 23.40 17.09 -4.01
C ILE A 46 21.96 16.98 -4.48
N ASN A 47 21.56 15.78 -4.92
CA ASN A 47 20.16 15.44 -5.16
C ASN A 47 19.59 14.72 -3.94
N ALA A 48 18.67 15.34 -3.22
CA ALA A 48 18.01 14.79 -2.06
C ALA A 48 16.67 14.14 -2.44
N TYR A 49 16.47 12.89 -2.04
CA TYR A 49 15.30 12.07 -2.34
C TYR A 49 14.52 11.80 -1.05
N CYS A 50 13.54 12.64 -0.79
CA CYS A 50 12.81 12.72 0.48
C CYS A 50 11.49 11.95 0.38
N THR A 51 11.16 11.21 1.44
CA THR A 51 9.96 10.34 1.43
C THR A 51 8.81 10.91 2.25
N VAL A 52 9.07 11.97 3.02
CA VAL A 52 8.03 12.70 3.74
C VAL A 52 7.30 13.65 2.79
N TRP A 53 5.99 13.80 2.99
CA TRP A 53 5.16 14.72 2.21
C TRP A 53 5.47 16.19 2.56
N ASP A 54 5.43 16.52 3.86
CA ASP A 54 5.76 17.85 4.38
C ASP A 54 7.26 17.98 4.65
N LEU A 55 7.96 18.66 3.75
CA LEU A 55 9.40 18.89 3.93
C LEU A 55 9.68 19.86 5.08
N PRO A 56 10.66 19.55 5.95
CA PRO A 56 11.18 20.54 6.88
C PRO A 56 11.84 21.69 6.11
N ALA A 57 11.74 22.91 6.64
CA ALA A 57 12.39 24.08 6.06
C ALA A 57 13.91 23.85 5.93
N LEU A 58 14.48 24.32 4.82
CA LEU A 58 15.93 24.34 4.59
C LEU A 58 16.55 25.44 5.45
N ASP A 59 17.06 25.07 6.63
CA ASP A 59 17.55 25.95 7.70
C ASP A 59 19.07 26.19 7.64
N PHE A 60 19.65 26.11 6.44
CA PHE A 60 21.08 26.25 6.18
C PHE A 60 21.30 26.98 4.84
N ALA A 61 22.51 27.52 4.62
CA ALA A 61 22.83 28.20 3.37
C ALA A 61 22.91 27.20 2.21
N HIS A 62 22.18 27.45 1.13
CA HIS A 62 22.10 26.56 -0.03
C HIS A 62 21.67 27.33 -1.30
N THR A 63 21.96 26.75 -2.45
CA THR A 63 21.41 27.14 -3.75
C THR A 63 20.38 26.09 -4.19
N LEU A 64 19.12 26.48 -4.42
CA LEU A 64 18.10 25.56 -4.93
C LEU A 64 18.13 25.52 -6.47
N ALA A 65 18.64 24.43 -7.03
CA ALA A 65 18.76 24.25 -8.48
C ALA A 65 17.51 23.61 -9.12
N GLY A 66 16.71 22.89 -8.35
CA GLY A 66 15.47 22.29 -8.84
C GLY A 66 14.70 21.55 -7.76
N ARG A 67 13.40 21.38 -7.99
CA ARG A 67 12.49 20.64 -7.11
C ARG A 67 11.47 19.90 -7.96
N ARG A 68 11.13 18.67 -7.56
CA ARG A 68 9.98 17.92 -8.06
C ARG A 68 9.19 17.38 -6.88
N ASP A 69 7.87 17.40 -6.98
CA ASP A 69 6.98 16.76 -6.02
C ASP A 69 5.97 15.87 -6.75
N LEU A 70 5.04 15.27 -6.02
CA LEU A 70 4.05 14.36 -6.59
C LEU A 70 3.07 15.02 -7.56
N ALA A 71 2.96 16.35 -7.59
CA ALA A 71 2.17 17.06 -8.59
C ALA A 71 2.97 17.30 -9.89
N ASP A 72 4.29 17.15 -9.86
CA ASP A 72 5.16 17.25 -11.04
C ASP A 72 5.14 15.92 -11.84
N PRO A 73 4.65 15.93 -13.10
CA PRO A 73 4.60 14.73 -13.92
C PRO A 73 5.98 14.14 -14.23
N GLU A 74 7.07 14.91 -14.07
CA GLU A 74 8.44 14.46 -14.28
C GLU A 74 9.02 13.71 -13.07
N LEU A 75 8.38 13.74 -11.89
CA LEU A 75 8.89 13.01 -10.73
C LEU A 75 8.87 11.51 -10.96
N ALA A 76 7.75 10.95 -11.40
CA ALA A 76 7.61 9.51 -11.63
C ALA A 76 8.64 8.93 -12.64
N PRO A 77 8.82 9.48 -13.85
CA PRO A 77 9.85 9.00 -14.78
C PRO A 77 11.28 9.22 -14.24
N HIS A 78 11.53 10.32 -13.51
CA HIS A 78 12.82 10.55 -12.85
C HIS A 78 13.15 9.47 -11.82
N LEU A 79 12.20 9.12 -10.95
CA LEU A 79 12.37 8.06 -9.95
C LEU A 79 12.51 6.68 -10.61
N SER A 80 11.77 6.40 -11.68
CA SER A 80 11.92 5.16 -12.46
C SER A 80 13.32 5.05 -13.07
N GLY A 81 13.84 6.13 -13.65
CA GLY A 81 15.22 6.21 -14.13
C GLY A 81 16.24 5.98 -13.00
N PHE A 82 15.98 6.51 -11.82
CA PHE A 82 16.86 6.33 -10.66
C PHE A 82 16.81 4.91 -10.08
N VAL A 83 15.65 4.25 -10.09
CA VAL A 83 15.55 2.81 -9.80
C VAL A 83 16.36 2.00 -10.82
N GLY A 84 16.22 2.29 -12.11
CA GLY A 84 17.02 1.66 -13.17
C GLY A 84 18.52 1.84 -12.95
N TYR A 85 18.94 3.04 -12.54
CA TYR A 85 20.33 3.32 -12.13
C TYR A 85 20.77 2.41 -10.98
N VAL A 86 20.00 2.33 -9.88
CA VAL A 86 20.34 1.50 -8.72
C VAL A 86 20.43 0.03 -9.06
N LEU A 87 19.52 -0.47 -9.90
CA LEU A 87 19.50 -1.88 -10.29
C LEU A 87 20.63 -2.25 -11.25
N GLY A 88 21.01 -1.35 -12.17
CA GLY A 88 22.02 -1.59 -13.21
C GLY A 88 23.48 -1.41 -12.79
N ARG A 89 23.76 -1.03 -11.54
CA ARG A 89 25.13 -0.73 -11.06
C ARG A 89 25.91 -1.98 -10.61
N GLY A 90 27.24 -1.86 -10.61
CA GLY A 90 28.16 -2.92 -10.19
C GLY A 90 28.04 -4.19 -11.04
N ASP A 91 28.01 -5.34 -10.38
CA ASP A 91 27.83 -6.66 -11.01
C ASP A 91 26.36 -7.03 -11.29
N GLY A 92 25.42 -6.12 -11.03
CA GLY A 92 23.99 -6.37 -11.18
C GLY A 92 23.36 -7.26 -10.10
N GLN A 93 24.13 -7.77 -9.11
CA GLN A 93 23.58 -8.66 -8.09
C GLN A 93 22.68 -7.90 -7.11
N MET A 94 21.54 -8.52 -6.78
CA MET A 94 20.62 -7.97 -5.80
C MET A 94 21.17 -8.14 -4.38
N THR A 95 21.74 -7.06 -3.83
CA THR A 95 22.15 -6.98 -2.43
C THR A 95 21.05 -6.37 -1.56
N ARG A 96 21.15 -6.56 -0.23
CA ARG A 96 20.20 -5.98 0.74
C ARG A 96 20.13 -4.45 0.63
N ASN A 97 21.28 -3.77 0.55
CA ASN A 97 21.32 -2.31 0.44
C ASN A 97 20.72 -1.83 -0.88
N ARG A 98 20.98 -2.56 -1.99
CA ARG A 98 20.40 -2.25 -3.30
C ARG A 98 18.87 -2.37 -3.28
N TYR A 99 18.38 -3.48 -2.74
CA TYR A 99 16.94 -3.71 -2.58
C TYR A 99 16.27 -2.60 -1.77
N HIS A 100 16.81 -2.28 -0.59
CA HIS A 100 16.17 -1.28 0.24
C HIS A 100 16.35 0.15 -0.28
N ALA A 101 17.44 0.47 -1.00
CA ALA A 101 17.60 1.76 -1.68
C ALA A 101 16.55 1.92 -2.79
N MET A 102 16.32 0.87 -3.59
CA MET A 102 15.20 0.84 -4.53
C MET A 102 13.85 1.07 -3.83
N ARG A 103 13.58 0.34 -2.73
CA ARG A 103 12.36 0.54 -1.93
C ARG A 103 12.24 1.97 -1.41
N HIS A 104 13.35 2.59 -0.99
CA HIS A 104 13.37 3.99 -0.58
C HIS A 104 12.99 4.93 -1.72
N ILE A 105 13.54 4.72 -2.91
CA ILE A 105 13.27 5.55 -4.10
C ILE A 105 11.79 5.46 -4.49
N GLN A 106 11.18 4.27 -4.40
CA GLN A 106 9.77 4.06 -4.72
C GLN A 106 8.80 4.80 -3.78
N ARG A 107 9.24 5.16 -2.56
CA ARG A 107 8.45 5.96 -1.61
C ARG A 107 8.82 7.46 -1.60
N VAL A 108 9.66 7.91 -2.53
CA VAL A 108 10.03 9.34 -2.62
C VAL A 108 8.82 10.16 -3.04
N GLN A 109 8.57 11.23 -2.29
CA GLN A 109 7.48 12.16 -2.54
C GLN A 109 7.98 13.53 -2.98
N GLN A 110 9.23 13.86 -2.64
CA GLN A 110 9.84 15.13 -2.93
C GLN A 110 11.31 14.91 -3.32
N HIS A 111 11.72 15.51 -4.42
CA HIS A 111 13.11 15.57 -4.89
C HIS A 111 13.58 17.01 -4.88
N LEU A 112 14.80 17.24 -4.39
CA LEU A 112 15.47 18.55 -4.41
C LEU A 112 16.87 18.40 -4.99
N SER A 113 17.26 19.35 -5.83
CA SER A 113 18.63 19.52 -6.31
C SER A 113 19.21 20.77 -5.65
N LEU A 114 20.27 20.58 -4.85
CA LEU A 114 20.82 21.61 -3.97
C LEU A 114 22.32 21.79 -4.24
N GLY A 115 22.78 23.03 -4.37
CA GLY A 115 24.18 23.40 -4.25
C GLY A 115 24.48 23.74 -2.78
N ILE A 116 25.46 23.04 -2.18
CA ILE A 116 25.76 23.14 -0.75
C ILE A 116 27.27 23.29 -0.55
N ALA A 117 27.69 24.39 0.07
CA ALA A 117 29.09 24.58 0.44
C ALA A 117 29.54 23.52 1.48
N PRO A 118 30.79 23.04 1.46
CA PRO A 118 31.28 22.01 2.39
C PRO A 118 31.03 22.30 3.87
N ALA A 119 31.08 23.58 4.27
CA ALA A 119 30.81 24.01 5.64
C ALA A 119 29.34 23.82 6.10
N GLN A 120 28.41 23.55 5.18
CA GLN A 120 26.99 23.34 5.45
C GLN A 120 26.59 21.86 5.43
N LEU A 121 27.52 20.93 5.17
CA LEU A 121 27.20 19.50 5.04
C LEU A 121 26.65 18.89 6.34
N ASP A 122 27.11 19.33 7.52
CA ASP A 122 26.57 18.89 8.81
C ASP A 122 25.12 19.37 9.02
N ALA A 123 24.81 20.59 8.58
CA ALA A 123 23.45 21.13 8.66
C ALA A 123 22.51 20.42 7.66
N PHE A 124 23.00 20.15 6.44
CA PHE A 124 22.31 19.30 5.47
C PHE A 124 22.03 17.90 6.04
N ALA A 125 23.00 17.28 6.71
CA ALA A 125 22.83 15.96 7.31
C ALA A 125 21.69 15.95 8.35
N GLY A 126 21.65 16.98 9.20
CA GLY A 126 20.56 17.18 10.16
C GLY A 126 19.20 17.39 9.50
N TRP A 127 19.14 18.12 8.39
CA TRP A 127 17.93 18.30 7.60
C TRP A 127 17.49 17.02 6.88
N ALA A 128 18.41 16.32 6.21
CA ALA A 128 18.16 15.10 5.48
C ALA A 128 17.60 14.00 6.38
N GLN A 129 18.05 13.93 7.64
CA GLN A 129 17.48 13.02 8.63
C GLN A 129 16.00 13.33 8.94
N ARG A 130 15.63 14.61 9.01
CA ARG A 130 14.24 15.04 9.26
C ARG A 130 13.35 14.88 8.02
N ALA A 131 13.91 15.13 6.83
CA ALA A 131 13.25 14.95 5.54
C ALA A 131 13.18 13.47 5.10
N ASN A 132 13.75 12.57 5.90
CA ASN A 132 13.91 11.15 5.58
C ASN A 132 14.54 10.94 4.19
N ALA A 133 15.62 11.65 3.91
CA ALA A 133 16.22 11.74 2.59
C ALA A 133 17.48 10.88 2.44
N ILE A 134 17.63 10.26 1.28
CA ILE A 134 18.94 9.80 0.79
C ILE A 134 19.49 10.83 -0.19
N ALA A 135 20.82 10.89 -0.31
CA ALA A 135 21.52 11.84 -1.17
C ALA A 135 22.17 11.11 -2.35
N PHE A 136 22.06 11.67 -3.55
CA PHE A 136 22.82 11.26 -4.73
C PHE A 136 23.79 12.38 -5.12
N LEU A 137 25.07 12.05 -5.22
CA LEU A 137 26.15 13.01 -5.51
C LEU A 137 26.67 12.86 -6.96
N THR A 138 27.44 13.85 -7.40
CA THR A 138 28.03 13.90 -8.75
C THR A 138 29.06 12.80 -9.02
N ASP A 139 29.64 12.22 -7.98
CA ASP A 139 30.48 11.00 -8.06
C ASP A 139 29.66 9.72 -8.37
N GLY A 140 28.33 9.83 -8.39
CA GLY A 140 27.40 8.72 -8.61
C GLY A 140 27.10 7.90 -7.35
N SER A 141 27.65 8.27 -6.19
CA SER A 141 27.35 7.58 -4.95
C SER A 141 25.96 7.94 -4.43
N ILE A 142 25.31 6.96 -3.80
CA ILE A 142 24.10 7.15 -3.01
C ILE A 142 24.51 7.08 -1.55
N ARG A 143 24.10 8.08 -0.77
CA ARG A 143 24.54 8.26 0.61
C ARG A 143 23.37 8.36 1.57
N ASP A 144 23.61 7.89 2.79
CA ASP A 144 22.71 8.10 3.92
C ASP A 144 22.71 9.58 4.36
N PRO A 145 21.83 10.00 5.28
CA PRO A 145 21.81 11.39 5.73
C PRO A 145 23.13 11.84 6.39
N GLN A 146 23.97 10.93 6.88
CA GLN A 146 25.27 11.25 7.47
C GLN A 146 26.40 11.31 6.44
N GLY A 147 26.09 11.16 5.14
CA GLY A 147 27.07 11.20 4.06
C GLY A 147 27.88 9.91 3.89
N ARG A 148 27.46 8.81 4.52
CA ARG A 148 28.07 7.48 4.35
C ARG A 148 27.54 6.82 3.08
N ILE A 149 28.38 6.07 2.38
CA ILE A 149 28.06 5.45 1.10
C ILE A 149 27.14 4.24 1.33
N LEU A 150 25.87 4.36 0.90
CA LEU A 150 24.91 3.26 0.84
C LEU A 150 25.14 2.39 -0.40
N LEU A 151 25.46 3.03 -1.53
CA LEU A 151 25.79 2.39 -2.79
C LEU A 151 26.85 3.22 -3.51
N ASP A 152 27.97 2.60 -3.83
CA ASP A 152 29.05 3.23 -4.59
C ASP A 152 28.80 3.14 -6.11
N ALA A 153 29.26 4.14 -6.86
CA ALA A 153 29.08 4.20 -8.31
C ALA A 153 29.80 3.09 -9.07
N SER A 154 30.94 2.61 -8.54
CA SER A 154 31.80 1.56 -9.11
C SER A 154 31.43 0.15 -8.62
N GLY A 155 30.52 0.05 -7.65
CA GLY A 155 30.13 -1.21 -7.01
C GLY A 155 31.05 -1.62 -5.86
N ALA A 156 31.84 -0.69 -5.32
CA ALA A 156 32.57 -0.92 -4.08
C ALA A 156 31.60 -1.23 -2.91
N GLU A 157 32.13 -1.91 -1.89
CA GLU A 157 31.37 -2.21 -0.68
C GLU A 157 30.86 -0.93 -0.01
N PRO A 158 29.62 -0.94 0.51
CA PRO A 158 29.06 0.20 1.24
C PRO A 158 29.79 0.42 2.57
N ASP A 159 29.66 1.61 3.14
CA ASP A 159 30.18 1.87 4.48
C ASP A 159 29.45 1.00 5.52
N ASP A 160 30.19 0.41 6.47
CA ASP A 160 29.65 -0.52 7.48
C ASP A 160 28.47 0.02 8.30
N GLN A 161 28.43 1.34 8.49
CA GLN A 161 27.42 2.05 9.28
C GLN A 161 26.40 2.80 8.42
N ALA A 162 26.44 2.64 7.10
CA ALA A 162 25.45 3.26 6.22
C ALA A 162 24.08 2.60 6.43
N ALA A 163 23.06 3.43 6.65
CA ALA A 163 21.70 2.95 6.88
C ALA A 163 20.68 3.86 6.19
N LEU A 164 19.62 3.25 5.66
CA LEU A 164 18.52 4.03 5.13
C LEU A 164 17.78 4.75 6.26
N PRO A 165 17.37 6.01 6.05
CA PRO A 165 16.63 6.74 7.05
C PRO A 165 15.20 6.23 7.13
N TYR A 166 14.68 6.21 8.35
CA TYR A 166 13.25 6.05 8.63
C TYR A 166 12.84 7.09 9.68
N PRO A 167 11.61 7.61 9.61
CA PRO A 167 11.10 8.48 10.66
C PRO A 167 11.08 7.74 12.00
N ARG A 168 11.31 8.48 13.10
CA ARG A 168 11.41 7.91 14.46
C ARG A 168 10.22 7.02 14.84
N GLN A 169 9.02 7.45 14.45
CA GLN A 169 7.77 6.75 14.68
C GLN A 169 7.68 5.39 13.97
N ALA A 170 8.34 5.19 12.82
CA ALA A 170 8.42 3.89 12.16
C ALA A 170 9.20 2.87 13.03
N TRP A 171 10.32 3.30 13.63
CA TRP A 171 11.09 2.48 14.57
C TRP A 171 10.31 2.16 15.84
N GLN A 172 9.57 3.14 16.37
CA GLN A 172 8.71 2.93 17.54
C GLN A 172 7.61 1.92 17.24
N ARG A 173 6.96 2.01 16.06
CA ARG A 173 5.97 1.03 15.62
C ARG A 173 6.55 -0.36 15.53
N LYS A 174 7.68 -0.52 14.82
CA LYS A 174 8.40 -1.80 14.71
C LYS A 174 8.61 -2.44 16.09
N GLN A 175 9.13 -1.66 17.05
CA GLN A 175 9.38 -2.14 18.40
C GLN A 175 8.10 -2.59 19.11
N ARG A 176 7.01 -1.81 19.02
CA ARG A 176 5.71 -2.18 19.63
C ARG A 176 5.16 -3.46 19.01
N SER A 177 5.17 -3.58 17.67
CA SER A 177 4.69 -4.76 16.97
C SER A 177 5.48 -6.01 17.38
N GLU A 178 6.80 -5.93 17.42
CA GLU A 178 7.65 -7.06 17.82
C GLU A 178 7.42 -7.48 19.28
N GLN A 179 7.17 -6.53 20.18
CA GLN A 179 6.80 -6.85 21.56
C GLN A 179 5.45 -7.58 21.65
N VAL A 180 4.43 -7.12 20.92
CA VAL A 180 3.11 -7.77 20.86
C VAL A 180 3.21 -9.17 20.26
N LEU A 181 4.02 -9.35 19.21
CA LEU A 181 4.25 -10.64 18.57
C LEU A 181 5.02 -11.61 19.47
N ALA A 182 6.04 -11.13 20.19
CA ALA A 182 6.80 -11.95 21.13
C ALA A 182 5.92 -12.50 22.26
N GLN A 183 4.96 -11.71 22.76
CA GLN A 183 3.98 -12.16 23.76
C GLN A 183 3.08 -13.30 23.24
N ARG A 184 2.94 -13.42 21.91
CA ARG A 184 2.20 -14.50 21.23
C ARG A 184 3.10 -15.64 20.75
N GLY A 185 4.40 -15.60 21.08
CA GLY A 185 5.37 -16.63 20.69
C GLY A 185 5.97 -16.46 19.28
N PHE A 186 5.75 -15.32 18.63
CA PHE A 186 6.29 -15.03 17.29
C PHE A 186 7.49 -14.07 17.40
N THR A 187 8.61 -14.44 16.79
CA THR A 187 9.83 -13.61 16.79
C THR A 187 10.27 -13.33 15.34
N PRO A 188 9.88 -12.19 14.76
CA PRO A 188 10.33 -11.78 13.43
C PRO A 188 11.85 -11.60 13.38
N ALA A 189 12.45 -11.66 12.19
CA ALA A 189 13.89 -11.40 12.05
C ALA A 189 14.22 -9.95 12.39
N ALA A 190 15.25 -9.74 13.23
CA ALA A 190 15.71 -8.41 13.63
C ALA A 190 16.19 -7.54 12.44
N SER A 191 16.55 -8.19 11.33
CA SER A 191 16.97 -7.54 10.08
C SER A 191 15.82 -6.93 9.28
N LEU A 192 14.56 -7.23 9.59
CA LEU A 192 13.42 -6.62 8.91
C LEU A 192 13.38 -5.12 9.18
N PRO A 193 13.33 -4.27 8.15
CA PRO A 193 13.29 -2.83 8.34
C PRO A 193 11.93 -2.38 8.91
N PRO A 194 11.85 -1.15 9.44
CA PRO A 194 10.57 -0.46 9.59
C PRO A 194 9.89 -0.27 8.23
N LEU A 195 8.57 -0.12 8.26
CA LEU A 195 7.76 0.29 7.09
C LEU A 195 7.56 1.80 7.09
N ILE A 196 6.81 2.30 6.10
CA ILE A 196 6.39 3.70 6.03
C ILE A 196 5.69 4.15 7.31
N SER A 197 5.72 5.45 7.56
CA SER A 197 5.03 6.07 8.69
C SER A 197 4.19 7.27 8.29
N GLU A 198 3.49 7.88 9.25
CA GLU A 198 2.48 8.92 9.05
C GLU A 198 2.97 10.10 8.18
N PRO A 199 4.20 10.65 8.34
CA PRO A 199 4.72 11.69 7.45
C PRO A 199 4.89 11.27 5.99
N GLU A 200 4.91 9.96 5.73
CA GLU A 200 5.07 9.35 4.41
C GLU A 200 3.75 8.75 3.90
N LEU A 201 2.73 8.66 4.76
CA LEU A 201 1.53 7.91 4.45
C LEU A 201 0.72 8.62 3.38
N ARG A 202 0.48 7.90 2.28
CA ARG A 202 -0.54 8.22 1.31
C ARG A 202 -1.54 7.10 1.31
N MET A 203 -2.78 7.41 1.67
CA MET A 203 -3.87 6.42 1.69
C MET A 203 -4.75 6.60 0.46
N ARG A 204 -5.30 5.49 -0.06
CA ARG A 204 -6.39 5.52 -1.03
C ARG A 204 -7.58 6.32 -0.47
N ALA A 205 -8.34 6.98 -1.34
CA ALA A 205 -9.48 7.78 -0.91
C ALA A 205 -10.63 6.89 -0.37
N PRO A 206 -11.45 7.36 0.58
CA PRO A 206 -12.53 6.55 1.17
C PRO A 206 -13.51 5.94 0.15
N ASP A 207 -13.79 6.65 -0.94
CA ASP A 207 -14.65 6.18 -2.03
C ASP A 207 -13.99 5.08 -2.86
N GLU A 208 -12.69 5.18 -3.15
CA GLU A 208 -11.92 4.08 -3.75
C GLU A 208 -11.94 2.83 -2.88
N ILE A 209 -11.73 2.99 -1.56
CA ILE A 209 -11.71 1.90 -0.59
C ILE A 209 -13.08 1.21 -0.53
N ALA A 210 -14.16 1.97 -0.43
CA ALA A 210 -15.50 1.42 -0.40
C ALA A 210 -15.86 0.72 -1.72
N ALA A 211 -15.56 1.33 -2.88
CA ALA A 211 -15.77 0.71 -4.18
C ALA A 211 -15.02 -0.63 -4.31
N ARG A 212 -13.77 -0.70 -3.84
CA ARG A 212 -12.98 -1.93 -3.78
C ARG A 212 -13.62 -2.98 -2.89
N ALA A 213 -14.08 -2.62 -1.69
CA ALA A 213 -14.75 -3.54 -0.78
C ALA A 213 -16.00 -4.16 -1.43
N PHE A 214 -16.81 -3.37 -2.16
CA PHE A 214 -17.95 -3.88 -2.93
C PHE A 214 -17.55 -4.85 -4.04
N ALA A 215 -16.51 -4.54 -4.81
CA ALA A 215 -15.98 -5.42 -5.86
C ALA A 215 -15.51 -6.77 -5.29
N LEU A 216 -14.71 -6.72 -4.22
CA LEU A 216 -14.17 -7.90 -3.54
C LEU A 216 -15.27 -8.77 -2.95
N LEU A 217 -16.28 -8.18 -2.32
CA LEU A 217 -17.43 -8.91 -1.84
C LEU A 217 -18.18 -9.60 -3.00
N ALA A 218 -18.40 -8.91 -4.11
CA ALA A 218 -19.13 -9.47 -5.24
C ALA A 218 -18.44 -10.71 -5.83
N VAL A 219 -17.11 -10.65 -6.04
CA VAL A 219 -16.36 -11.81 -6.57
C VAL A 219 -16.24 -12.94 -5.55
N ALA A 220 -16.13 -12.63 -4.25
CA ALA A 220 -16.10 -13.63 -3.19
C ALA A 220 -17.44 -14.38 -3.07
N VAL A 221 -18.57 -13.67 -3.13
CA VAL A 221 -19.91 -14.28 -3.12
C VAL A 221 -20.13 -15.11 -4.39
N ARG A 222 -19.67 -14.64 -5.56
CA ARG A 222 -19.73 -15.43 -6.81
C ARG A 222 -18.96 -16.74 -6.65
N ALA A 223 -17.73 -16.68 -6.15
CA ALA A 223 -16.90 -17.85 -5.90
C ALA A 223 -17.56 -18.83 -4.92
N GLU A 224 -18.10 -18.34 -3.80
CA GLU A 224 -18.84 -19.18 -2.85
C GLU A 224 -20.05 -19.85 -3.51
N SER A 225 -20.80 -19.12 -4.35
CA SER A 225 -21.97 -19.67 -5.05
C SER A 225 -21.64 -20.68 -6.13
N LEU A 226 -20.41 -20.70 -6.63
CA LEU A 226 -19.91 -21.66 -7.62
C LEU A 226 -19.25 -22.89 -6.96
N ASN A 227 -19.13 -22.91 -5.63
CA ASN A 227 -18.52 -24.02 -4.94
C ASN A 227 -19.52 -25.18 -4.80
N ASP A 228 -19.40 -26.17 -5.67
CA ASP A 228 -20.30 -27.32 -5.78
C ASP A 228 -20.45 -28.09 -4.45
N ALA A 229 -19.37 -28.29 -3.70
CA ALA A 229 -19.41 -28.96 -2.40
C ALA A 229 -20.28 -28.21 -1.38
N LEU A 230 -20.28 -26.87 -1.44
CA LEU A 230 -21.12 -26.02 -0.62
C LEU A 230 -22.59 -26.07 -1.08
N ASN A 231 -22.81 -26.07 -2.40
CA ASN A 231 -24.14 -26.08 -3.00
C ASN A 231 -24.90 -27.38 -2.74
N GLU A 232 -24.24 -28.53 -2.85
CA GLU A 232 -24.81 -29.82 -2.50
C GLU A 232 -25.15 -29.91 -1.01
N THR A 233 -24.29 -29.36 -0.15
CA THR A 233 -24.50 -29.36 1.31
C THR A 233 -25.66 -28.46 1.74
N LEU A 234 -25.94 -27.38 1.00
CA LEU A 234 -26.91 -26.34 1.39
C LEU A 234 -28.23 -26.36 0.61
N ASN A 235 -28.39 -27.19 -0.43
CA ASN A 235 -29.55 -27.16 -1.34
C ASN A 235 -29.83 -25.74 -1.88
N SER A 236 -28.78 -24.96 -2.18
CA SER A 236 -28.85 -23.52 -2.42
C SER A 236 -29.44 -23.11 -3.79
N GLY A 237 -29.70 -24.03 -4.69
CA GLY A 237 -30.19 -23.75 -6.05
C GLY A 237 -29.06 -23.47 -7.03
N GLU A 238 -29.38 -22.85 -8.17
CA GLU A 238 -28.40 -22.49 -9.20
C GLU A 238 -27.41 -21.41 -8.69
N PRO A 239 -26.12 -21.45 -9.10
CA PRO A 239 -25.14 -20.42 -8.76
C PRO A 239 -25.61 -18.99 -9.11
N LEU A 240 -25.24 -18.01 -8.28
CA LEU A 240 -25.67 -16.62 -8.46
C LEU A 240 -25.02 -16.00 -9.69
N THR A 241 -25.82 -15.49 -10.64
CA THR A 241 -25.27 -14.82 -11.84
C THR A 241 -24.66 -13.46 -11.49
N PRO A 242 -23.71 -12.95 -12.30
CA PRO A 242 -23.19 -11.59 -12.13
C PRO A 242 -24.28 -10.52 -12.05
N GLU A 243 -25.34 -10.61 -12.86
CA GLU A 243 -26.45 -9.67 -12.86
C GLU A 243 -27.20 -9.69 -11.52
N GLN A 244 -27.42 -10.87 -10.94
CA GLN A 244 -28.06 -11.01 -9.63
C GLN A 244 -27.20 -10.46 -8.49
N LEU A 245 -25.88 -10.47 -8.65
CA LEU A 245 -24.94 -9.87 -7.70
C LEU A 245 -24.95 -8.35 -7.83
N PHE A 246 -24.85 -7.81 -9.04
CA PHE A 246 -24.84 -6.36 -9.28
C PHE A 246 -26.17 -5.69 -8.94
N GLN A 247 -27.29 -6.39 -9.03
CA GLN A 247 -28.57 -5.87 -8.51
C GLN A 247 -28.55 -5.62 -6.99
N ARG A 248 -27.72 -6.37 -6.25
CA ARG A 248 -27.59 -6.25 -4.79
C ARG A 248 -26.41 -5.39 -4.36
N LEU A 249 -25.38 -5.36 -5.18
CA LEU A 249 -24.13 -4.63 -4.97
C LEU A 249 -23.87 -3.75 -6.21
N PRO A 250 -24.70 -2.72 -6.47
CA PRO A 250 -24.63 -1.93 -7.70
C PRO A 250 -23.27 -1.21 -7.87
N ALA A 251 -22.61 -0.87 -6.77
CA ALA A 251 -21.28 -0.26 -6.79
C ALA A 251 -20.16 -1.21 -7.26
N ALA A 252 -20.36 -2.53 -7.20
CA ALA A 252 -19.31 -3.51 -7.48
C ALA A 252 -18.89 -3.53 -8.96
N GLN A 253 -19.84 -3.44 -9.89
CA GLN A 253 -19.59 -3.67 -11.31
C GLN A 253 -18.57 -2.67 -11.89
N ALA A 254 -18.72 -1.38 -11.57
CA ALA A 254 -17.82 -0.34 -12.02
C ALA A 254 -16.42 -0.45 -11.40
N ALA A 255 -16.32 -1.13 -10.26
CA ALA A 255 -15.10 -1.26 -9.49
C ALA A 255 -14.33 -2.56 -9.81
N LEU A 256 -14.86 -3.51 -10.57
CA LEU A 256 -14.10 -4.75 -10.85
C LEU A 256 -12.73 -4.45 -11.52
N THR A 257 -11.69 -5.19 -11.16
CA THR A 257 -10.41 -5.20 -11.88
C THR A 257 -10.50 -5.99 -13.19
N PRO A 258 -9.50 -5.93 -14.09
CA PRO A 258 -9.44 -6.83 -15.24
C PRO A 258 -9.58 -8.31 -14.86
N ASN A 259 -8.84 -8.79 -13.85
CA ASN A 259 -8.90 -10.19 -13.42
C ASN A 259 -10.29 -10.56 -12.85
N GLU A 260 -10.88 -9.65 -12.07
CA GLU A 260 -12.21 -9.84 -11.49
C GLU A 260 -13.31 -9.86 -12.56
N ARG A 261 -13.20 -9.01 -13.59
CA ARG A 261 -14.13 -9.02 -14.74
C ARG A 261 -14.05 -10.33 -15.51
N GLU A 262 -12.85 -10.83 -15.76
CA GLU A 262 -12.64 -12.12 -16.44
C GLU A 262 -13.28 -13.28 -15.65
N PHE A 263 -13.04 -13.33 -14.34
CA PHE A 263 -13.66 -14.33 -13.47
C PHE A 263 -15.19 -14.26 -13.50
N MET A 264 -15.76 -13.06 -13.40
CA MET A 264 -17.22 -12.86 -13.41
C MET A 264 -17.85 -13.26 -14.75
N ALA A 265 -17.14 -13.06 -15.87
CA ALA A 265 -17.61 -13.43 -17.21
C ALA A 265 -17.45 -14.93 -17.53
N THR A 266 -16.60 -15.63 -16.79
CA THR A 266 -16.32 -17.05 -17.03
C THR A 266 -17.46 -17.91 -16.49
N ALA A 267 -18.12 -18.66 -17.39
CA ALA A 267 -19.29 -19.48 -17.03
C ALA A 267 -18.93 -20.64 -16.08
N GLN A 268 -17.76 -21.25 -16.27
CA GLN A 268 -17.23 -22.34 -15.45
C GLN A 268 -15.75 -22.06 -15.12
N PRO A 269 -15.46 -21.23 -14.10
CA PRO A 269 -14.09 -20.98 -13.65
C PRO A 269 -13.44 -22.24 -13.10
N SER A 270 -12.11 -22.30 -13.09
CA SER A 270 -11.38 -23.40 -12.44
C SER A 270 -11.57 -23.40 -10.93
N GLU A 271 -11.39 -24.55 -10.28
CA GLU A 271 -11.40 -24.67 -8.82
C GLU A 271 -10.37 -23.73 -8.16
N GLU A 272 -9.20 -23.57 -8.78
CA GLU A 272 -8.17 -22.63 -8.34
C GLU A 272 -8.67 -21.18 -8.38
N ALA A 273 -9.35 -20.77 -9.46
CA ALA A 273 -9.93 -19.44 -9.56
C ALA A 273 -11.04 -19.24 -8.52
N ILE A 274 -11.90 -20.23 -8.32
CA ILE A 274 -12.95 -20.20 -7.28
C ILE A 274 -12.31 -20.04 -5.90
N ALA A 275 -11.27 -20.82 -5.58
CA ALA A 275 -10.56 -20.69 -4.31
C ALA A 275 -9.92 -19.30 -4.14
N LYS A 276 -9.18 -18.83 -5.16
CA LYS A 276 -8.54 -17.50 -5.17
C LYS A 276 -9.54 -16.37 -4.92
N PHE A 277 -10.66 -16.36 -5.64
CA PHE A 277 -11.66 -15.29 -5.48
C PHE A 277 -12.50 -15.44 -4.21
N GLY A 278 -12.67 -16.67 -3.68
CA GLY A 278 -13.31 -16.90 -2.39
C GLY A 278 -12.54 -16.28 -1.22
N TRP A 279 -11.20 -16.28 -1.28
CA TRP A 279 -10.36 -15.64 -0.27
C TRP A 279 -10.50 -14.11 -0.20
N ARG A 280 -11.09 -13.46 -1.23
CA ARG A 280 -11.33 -12.00 -1.22
C ARG A 280 -12.28 -11.53 -0.12
N TYR A 281 -12.98 -12.43 0.57
CA TYR A 281 -13.68 -12.10 1.81
C TYR A 281 -12.75 -11.50 2.89
N GLU A 282 -11.51 -11.97 3.00
CA GLU A 282 -10.53 -11.43 3.97
C GLU A 282 -10.14 -10.00 3.65
N ALA A 283 -9.89 -9.74 2.36
CA ALA A 283 -9.58 -8.41 1.87
C ALA A 283 -10.77 -7.45 2.03
N ALA A 284 -11.99 -7.88 1.67
CA ALA A 284 -13.20 -7.08 1.84
C ALA A 284 -13.42 -6.72 3.32
N TYR A 285 -13.31 -7.69 4.22
CA TYR A 285 -13.43 -7.47 5.66
C TYR A 285 -12.39 -6.48 6.19
N LEU A 286 -11.13 -6.57 5.71
CA LEU A 286 -10.09 -5.63 6.09
C LEU A 286 -10.41 -4.20 5.64
N LEU A 287 -10.93 -4.02 4.42
CA LEU A 287 -11.32 -2.69 3.93
C LEU A 287 -12.55 -2.15 4.67
N GLU A 288 -13.50 -3.00 5.04
CA GLU A 288 -14.62 -2.61 5.92
C GLU A 288 -14.13 -2.16 7.31
N TRP A 289 -13.16 -2.86 7.89
CA TRP A 289 -12.52 -2.46 9.14
C TRP A 289 -11.80 -1.11 8.99
N ALA A 290 -11.06 -0.91 7.90
CA ALA A 290 -10.37 0.35 7.60
C ALA A 290 -11.35 1.53 7.44
N LEU A 291 -12.51 1.30 6.82
CA LEU A 291 -13.62 2.26 6.73
C LEU A 291 -14.35 2.47 8.06
N GLY A 292 -14.05 1.69 9.10
CA GLY A 292 -14.77 1.72 10.38
C GLY A 292 -16.19 1.19 10.32
N LEU A 293 -16.53 0.41 9.29
CA LEU A 293 -17.82 -0.28 9.17
C LEU A 293 -17.85 -1.56 10.02
N VAL A 294 -16.68 -2.11 10.32
CA VAL A 294 -16.48 -3.23 11.24
C VAL A 294 -15.53 -2.81 12.36
N ASP A 295 -15.86 -3.21 13.60
CA ASP A 295 -15.22 -2.72 14.81
C ASP A 295 -13.81 -3.28 15.06
N ALA A 296 -13.53 -4.51 14.66
CA ALA A 296 -12.29 -5.20 15.01
C ALA A 296 -11.67 -5.90 13.81
N LEU A 297 -10.33 -5.87 13.74
CA LEU A 297 -9.55 -6.76 12.89
C LEU A 297 -8.98 -7.88 13.76
N PRO A 298 -9.52 -9.11 13.68
CA PRO A 298 -9.06 -10.21 14.52
C PRO A 298 -7.63 -10.64 14.12
N PHE A 299 -6.95 -11.33 15.02
CA PHE A 299 -5.66 -11.94 14.72
C PHE A 299 -5.80 -12.92 13.53
N PRO A 300 -4.79 -13.09 12.65
CA PRO A 300 -4.93 -13.89 11.44
C PRO A 300 -4.68 -15.39 11.70
N ASP A 301 -5.36 -15.95 12.70
CA ASP A 301 -5.36 -17.39 13.03
C ASP A 301 -6.59 -18.13 12.46
N ALA A 302 -7.62 -17.39 12.07
CA ALA A 302 -8.85 -17.88 11.50
C ALA A 302 -9.40 -16.93 10.43
N ILE A 303 -10.34 -17.46 9.63
CA ILE A 303 -11.07 -16.68 8.63
C ILE A 303 -11.97 -15.61 9.29
N CYS A 304 -12.31 -14.57 8.53
CA CYS A 304 -13.16 -13.47 8.94
C CYS A 304 -14.63 -13.89 9.16
N ASP A 305 -15.41 -13.02 9.80
CA ASP A 305 -16.87 -13.20 9.90
C ASP A 305 -17.52 -12.89 8.55
N VAL A 306 -17.53 -13.87 7.66
CA VAL A 306 -18.15 -13.78 6.32
C VAL A 306 -19.63 -13.33 6.40
N PRO A 307 -20.47 -13.87 7.30
CA PRO A 307 -21.83 -13.33 7.45
C PRO A 307 -21.88 -11.85 7.83
N LEU A 308 -20.95 -11.35 8.65
CA LEU A 308 -20.86 -9.92 8.99
C LEU A 308 -20.47 -9.11 7.76
N THR A 309 -19.38 -9.46 7.07
CA THR A 309 -18.89 -8.71 5.90
C THR A 309 -19.98 -8.53 4.83
N SER A 310 -20.70 -9.62 4.50
CA SER A 310 -21.80 -9.53 3.55
C SER A 310 -22.94 -8.64 4.05
N ARG A 311 -23.32 -8.72 5.34
CA ARG A 311 -24.40 -7.88 5.89
C ARG A 311 -24.02 -6.41 5.90
N THR A 312 -22.79 -6.07 6.26
CA THR A 312 -22.30 -4.69 6.35
C THR A 312 -22.49 -3.96 5.02
N LEU A 313 -21.95 -4.49 3.93
CA LEU A 313 -22.03 -3.84 2.62
C LEU A 313 -23.43 -3.92 2.00
N LEU A 314 -24.20 -4.98 2.25
CA LEU A 314 -25.60 -5.05 1.82
C LEU A 314 -26.49 -4.03 2.54
N GLN A 315 -26.22 -3.74 3.82
CA GLN A 315 -26.94 -2.72 4.59
C GLN A 315 -26.55 -1.31 4.17
N ALA A 316 -25.28 -1.10 3.82
CA ALA A 316 -24.83 0.14 3.19
C ALA A 316 -25.53 0.36 1.83
N GLY A 317 -25.81 -0.72 1.09
CA GLY A 317 -26.60 -0.73 -0.14
C GLY A 317 -25.83 -0.23 -1.36
N ASP A 318 -25.20 0.94 -1.25
CA ASP A 318 -24.37 1.53 -2.29
C ASP A 318 -23.15 2.26 -1.70
N LEU A 319 -22.37 2.89 -2.58
CA LEU A 319 -21.19 3.65 -2.20
C LEU A 319 -21.52 4.82 -1.27
N GLN A 320 -22.64 5.51 -1.50
CA GLN A 320 -23.03 6.66 -0.68
C GLN A 320 -23.44 6.24 0.73
N GLY A 321 -24.19 5.15 0.85
CA GLY A 321 -24.54 4.57 2.14
C GLY A 321 -23.31 4.10 2.92
N ALA A 322 -22.34 3.48 2.24
CA ALA A 322 -21.08 3.07 2.86
C ALA A 322 -20.28 4.29 3.36
N LEU A 323 -20.12 5.32 2.53
CA LEU A 323 -19.41 6.54 2.89
C LEU A 323 -20.10 7.33 4.01
N HIS A 324 -21.43 7.34 4.04
CA HIS A 324 -22.19 7.97 5.12
C HIS A 324 -21.94 7.29 6.49
N ALA A 325 -21.91 5.95 6.47
CA ALA A 325 -21.63 5.14 7.65
C ALA A 325 -20.14 5.12 8.03
N ALA A 326 -19.24 5.34 7.07
CA ALA A 326 -17.80 5.20 7.27
C ALA A 326 -17.25 6.18 8.33
N ARG A 327 -16.38 5.66 9.18
CA ARG A 327 -15.55 6.39 10.13
C ARG A 327 -14.16 5.79 10.05
N MET A 328 -13.38 6.32 9.09
CA MET A 328 -12.04 5.81 8.78
C MET A 328 -11.20 5.62 10.04
N ARG A 329 -10.46 4.51 10.08
CA ARG A 329 -9.49 4.24 11.13
C ARG A 329 -8.38 5.29 11.12
N PRO A 330 -7.83 5.65 12.28
CA PRO A 330 -6.66 6.50 12.32
C PRO A 330 -5.49 5.89 11.55
N ASP A 331 -4.69 6.73 10.90
CA ASP A 331 -3.47 6.34 10.16
C ASP A 331 -2.57 5.40 10.97
N SER A 332 -2.38 5.69 12.26
CA SER A 332 -1.57 4.87 13.15
C SER A 332 -2.11 3.45 13.31
N GLU A 333 -3.43 3.26 13.33
CA GLU A 333 -4.06 1.95 13.48
C GLU A 333 -3.91 1.12 12.20
N ILE A 334 -4.11 1.74 11.03
CA ILE A 334 -3.85 1.11 9.72
C ILE A 334 -2.39 0.67 9.60
N LEU A 335 -1.47 1.57 9.96
CA LEU A 335 -0.06 1.29 9.85
C LEU A 335 0.43 0.26 10.88
N ASP A 336 -0.13 0.24 12.09
CA ASP A 336 0.13 -0.80 13.09
C ASP A 336 -0.35 -2.18 12.58
N ALA A 337 -1.51 -2.25 11.92
CA ALA A 337 -1.98 -3.47 11.27
C ALA A 337 -1.06 -3.91 10.12
N LEU A 338 -0.62 -2.98 9.26
CA LEU A 338 0.34 -3.25 8.19
C LEU A 338 1.65 -3.83 8.73
N ASP A 339 2.23 -3.19 9.75
CA ASP A 339 3.50 -3.59 10.35
C ASP A 339 3.42 -4.99 11.00
N GLN A 340 2.28 -5.31 11.63
CA GLN A 340 1.99 -6.64 12.17
C GLN A 340 1.84 -7.70 11.07
N HIS A 341 1.04 -7.43 10.03
CA HIS A 341 0.81 -8.40 8.95
C HIS A 341 2.08 -8.65 8.13
N TYR A 342 2.87 -7.62 7.86
CA TYR A 342 4.17 -7.77 7.20
C TYR A 342 5.11 -8.71 7.96
N ARG A 343 5.22 -8.54 9.29
CA ARG A 343 6.08 -9.39 10.13
C ARG A 343 5.60 -10.83 10.22
N LEU A 344 4.29 -11.03 10.39
CA LEU A 344 3.71 -12.37 10.45
C LEU A 344 3.79 -13.08 9.10
N HIS A 345 3.50 -12.38 8.01
CA HIS A 345 3.62 -12.92 6.66
C HIS A 345 5.09 -13.28 6.35
N TRP A 346 6.06 -12.45 6.76
CA TRP A 346 7.48 -12.81 6.69
C TRP A 346 7.81 -14.12 7.42
N ILE A 347 7.32 -14.30 8.65
CA ILE A 347 7.57 -15.54 9.43
C ILE A 347 7.02 -16.76 8.69
N VAL A 348 5.79 -16.67 8.16
CA VAL A 348 5.16 -17.76 7.42
C VAL A 348 5.95 -18.08 6.14
N ARG A 349 6.32 -17.04 5.37
CA ARG A 349 7.07 -17.19 4.13
C ARG A 349 8.47 -17.75 4.38
N GLN A 350 9.13 -17.32 5.45
CA GLN A 350 10.42 -17.85 5.86
C GLN A 350 10.35 -19.35 6.19
N ALA A 351 9.33 -19.78 6.93
CA ALA A 351 9.11 -21.20 7.22
C ALA A 351 8.91 -22.02 5.93
N GLN A 352 8.13 -21.49 4.98
CA GLN A 352 7.93 -22.13 3.67
C GLN A 352 9.23 -22.26 2.87
N VAL A 353 10.03 -21.19 2.78
CA VAL A 353 11.34 -21.20 2.09
C VAL A 353 12.30 -22.21 2.73
N GLN A 354 12.25 -22.32 4.06
CA GLN A 354 13.06 -23.28 4.81
C GLN A 354 12.47 -24.69 4.86
N GLN A 355 11.33 -24.93 4.19
CA GLN A 355 10.60 -26.21 4.20
C GLN A 355 10.25 -26.68 5.62
N GLN A 356 9.98 -25.74 6.52
CA GLN A 356 9.54 -25.99 7.89
C GLN A 356 8.00 -25.95 7.97
N PRO A 357 7.41 -26.60 8.98
CA PRO A 357 5.99 -26.48 9.24
C PRO A 357 5.58 -25.01 9.41
N ALA A 358 4.41 -24.66 8.89
CA ALA A 358 3.83 -23.34 9.13
C ALA A 358 3.71 -23.11 10.65
N PRO A 359 4.08 -21.90 11.16
CA PRO A 359 3.94 -21.59 12.57
C PRO A 359 2.50 -21.83 13.05
N ALA A 360 2.34 -22.55 14.15
CA ALA A 360 1.01 -22.83 14.71
C ALA A 360 0.30 -21.52 15.10
N GLY A 361 -1.02 -21.48 14.88
CA GLY A 361 -1.82 -20.30 15.20
C GLY A 361 -1.69 -19.15 14.21
N LEU A 362 -1.22 -19.42 12.97
CA LEU A 362 -1.30 -18.49 11.85
C LEU A 362 -1.97 -19.17 10.66
N ASN A 363 -2.76 -18.40 9.92
CA ASN A 363 -3.30 -18.79 8.63
C ASN A 363 -2.58 -18.00 7.51
N ALA A 364 -1.87 -18.72 6.64
CA ALA A 364 -1.05 -18.13 5.59
C ALA A 364 -1.89 -17.36 4.56
N ASP A 365 -3.04 -17.91 4.17
CA ASP A 365 -3.91 -17.32 3.15
C ASP A 365 -4.57 -16.04 3.68
N VAL A 366 -5.00 -16.05 4.95
CA VAL A 366 -5.53 -14.85 5.63
C VAL A 366 -4.47 -13.75 5.71
N LEU A 367 -3.23 -14.09 6.05
CA LEU A 367 -2.12 -13.14 6.10
C LEU A 367 -1.83 -12.54 4.73
N MET A 368 -1.79 -13.37 3.69
CA MET A 368 -1.55 -12.92 2.32
C MET A 368 -2.64 -11.95 1.86
N GLU A 369 -3.92 -12.30 1.98
CA GLU A 369 -5.03 -11.44 1.54
C GLU A 369 -5.06 -10.10 2.29
N ARG A 370 -4.88 -10.14 3.62
CA ARG A 370 -4.88 -8.93 4.45
C ARG A 370 -3.66 -8.07 4.20
N HIS A 371 -2.47 -8.65 4.04
CA HIS A 371 -1.26 -7.89 3.70
C HIS A 371 -1.38 -7.24 2.33
N HIS A 372 -1.91 -7.96 1.33
CA HIS A 372 -2.19 -7.42 0.00
C HIS A 372 -3.16 -6.23 0.08
N ALA A 373 -4.27 -6.37 0.82
CA ALA A 373 -5.23 -5.29 1.00
C ALA A 373 -4.63 -4.07 1.74
N LEU A 374 -3.78 -4.29 2.75
CA LEU A 374 -3.08 -3.20 3.45
C LEU A 374 -2.07 -2.49 2.55
N ASN A 375 -1.32 -3.21 1.73
CA ASN A 375 -0.40 -2.61 0.76
C ASN A 375 -1.14 -1.78 -0.28
N TRP A 376 -2.26 -2.28 -0.81
CA TRP A 376 -3.12 -1.53 -1.72
C TRP A 376 -3.67 -0.26 -1.06
N LEU A 377 -4.14 -0.37 0.19
CA LEU A 377 -4.71 0.73 0.97
C LEU A 377 -3.71 1.88 1.17
N VAL A 378 -2.43 1.57 1.44
CA VAL A 378 -1.37 2.56 1.67
C VAL A 378 -0.59 2.94 0.40
N LEU A 379 -1.16 2.68 -0.78
CA LEU A 379 -0.55 3.00 -2.09
C LEU A 379 0.88 2.45 -2.25
N PHE A 380 1.11 1.22 -1.79
CA PHE A 380 2.40 0.55 -1.97
C PHE A 380 2.75 0.49 -3.48
N GLU A 381 3.89 1.11 -3.84
CA GLU A 381 4.34 1.34 -5.24
C GLU A 381 3.37 2.12 -6.14
N GLY A 382 2.23 2.59 -5.61
CA GLY A 382 1.17 3.19 -6.41
C GLY A 382 0.43 2.20 -7.32
N ASN A 383 0.59 0.89 -7.10
CA ASN A 383 -0.01 -0.14 -7.95
C ASN A 383 -1.54 -0.23 -7.77
N ASP A 384 -2.22 -0.65 -8.82
CA ASP A 384 -3.63 -1.03 -8.77
C ASP A 384 -3.78 -2.45 -8.22
N TRP A 385 -5.01 -2.81 -7.84
CA TRP A 385 -5.29 -4.01 -7.06
C TRP A 385 -4.72 -5.32 -7.63
N ASP A 386 -4.69 -5.49 -8.95
CA ASP A 386 -4.17 -6.71 -9.57
C ASP A 386 -2.63 -6.80 -9.56
N ASP A 387 -1.95 -5.66 -9.35
CA ASP A 387 -0.49 -5.52 -9.46
C ASP A 387 0.19 -5.26 -8.10
N VAL A 388 -0.57 -5.29 -6.99
CA VAL A 388 0.00 -5.10 -5.64
C VAL A 388 0.75 -6.35 -5.19
N ASP A 389 2.01 -6.17 -4.82
CA ASP A 389 2.85 -7.23 -4.27
C ASP A 389 2.87 -7.22 -2.73
N THR A 390 3.32 -8.32 -2.13
CA THR A 390 3.51 -8.51 -0.68
C THR A 390 4.94 -8.99 -0.36
N PRO A 391 5.96 -8.18 -0.68
CA PRO A 391 7.36 -8.60 -0.56
C PRO A 391 7.70 -9.00 0.89
N THR A 392 7.97 -10.29 1.09
CA THR A 392 8.27 -10.91 2.38
C THR A 392 9.30 -12.02 2.26
#